data_AF-M1JC14-F1
#
_entry.id   AF-M1JC14-F1
#
_cell.length_a   1.000
_cell.length_b   1.000
_cell.length_c   1.000
_cell.angle_alpha   90.00
_cell.angle_beta   90.00
_cell.angle_gamma   90.00
#
_symmetry.space_group_name_H-M   'P 1'
#
loop_
_entity.id
_entity.type
_entity.pdbx_description
1 polymer ?
#
loop_
_entity_poly.entity_id
_entity_poly.type
_entity_poly.pdbx_seq_one_letter_code
_entity_poly.pdbx_strand_id
1 'polypeptide(L)'
;MASGTYIINHEDKAIVFTGNYTAIFEKNVVRGKIEIPQGLKAEFEGKTEKLPSKVQEAHDIIKSLFVSPPLNVKLGYIVEAENDKVKLRAWGIIINDVKSLFNRLSEMKIFPVDFNALSLKYSLPIKVIKDIIEKKPFEFEDEVYKEFLKKFGSMLPRVEDFKNFRIIINVSKEYGTVILLFNGNIIYSSKINYSTVSHYLLLSPRELIEELVFSIEGLVNLLGKAKSDLVLPGVVEGKLNQDVFQIRSVNEELSLPVKSVEEVSNFVQKLRKEIFNSFTS
;
A
#
# COMPACT_ATOMS: atom_id res chain seq x y z
N MET A 1 2.70 -19.46 20.37
CA MET A 1 2.75 -18.15 19.69
C MET A 1 1.66 -17.28 20.29
N ALA A 2 1.98 -16.10 20.80
CA ALA A 2 0.99 -15.22 21.41
C ALA A 2 0.26 -14.43 20.32
N SER A 3 -0.80 -15.03 19.78
CA SER A 3 -1.76 -14.43 18.86
C SER A 3 -2.92 -13.86 19.70
N GLY A 4 -3.40 -12.66 19.37
CA GLY A 4 -4.45 -11.98 20.13
C GLY A 4 -5.27 -11.07 19.22
N THR A 5 -6.51 -10.78 19.63
CA THR A 5 -7.35 -9.73 19.05
C THR A 5 -7.54 -8.66 20.11
N TYR A 6 -7.42 -7.39 19.73
CA TYR A 6 -7.40 -6.29 20.68
C TYR A 6 -8.55 -5.35 20.39
N ILE A 7 -9.27 -4.96 21.44
CA ILE A 7 -10.12 -3.77 21.44
C ILE A 7 -9.65 -2.89 22.58
N ILE A 8 -9.34 -1.64 22.27
CA ILE A 8 -8.87 -0.68 23.25
C ILE A 8 -9.80 0.52 23.20
N ASN A 9 -10.47 0.77 24.31
CA ASN A 9 -11.42 1.87 24.46
C ASN A 9 -10.73 3.04 25.15
N HIS A 10 -10.96 4.25 24.65
CA HIS A 10 -10.50 5.48 25.26
C HIS A 10 -11.56 6.56 25.05
N GLU A 11 -12.25 6.95 26.12
CA GLU A 11 -13.32 7.96 26.12
C GLU A 11 -14.39 7.69 25.04
N ASP A 12 -14.47 8.53 24.00
CA ASP A 12 -15.42 8.46 22.90
C ASP A 12 -14.88 7.69 21.66
N LYS A 13 -13.79 6.94 21.84
CA LYS A 13 -13.13 6.18 20.78
C LYS A 13 -12.89 4.72 21.16
N ALA A 14 -12.90 3.86 20.16
CA ALA A 14 -12.45 2.48 20.27
C ALA A 14 -11.57 2.14 19.06
N ILE A 15 -10.45 1.47 19.30
CA ILE A 15 -9.62 0.92 18.23
C ILE A 15 -9.61 -0.60 18.33
N VAL A 16 -9.77 -1.25 17.18
CA VAL A 16 -9.79 -2.70 17.06
C VAL A 16 -8.64 -3.14 16.16
N PHE A 17 -7.81 -4.04 16.68
CA PHE A 17 -6.73 -4.68 15.94
C PHE A 17 -7.00 -6.17 15.79
N THR A 18 -7.02 -6.62 14.55
CA THR A 18 -7.09 -8.04 14.16
C THR A 18 -5.99 -8.33 13.13
N GLY A 19 -5.80 -9.59 12.78
CA GLY A 19 -4.85 -10.00 11.75
C GLY A 19 -5.24 -9.56 10.34
N ASN A 20 -6.52 -9.23 10.10
CA ASN A 20 -7.03 -8.90 8.78
C ASN A 20 -7.63 -7.50 8.65
N TYR A 21 -7.77 -6.76 9.76
CA TYR A 21 -8.14 -5.35 9.70
C TYR A 21 -7.75 -4.59 10.98
N THR A 22 -7.59 -3.28 10.83
CA THR A 22 -7.57 -2.31 11.92
C THR A 22 -8.70 -1.30 11.70
N ALA A 23 -9.46 -0.98 12.74
CA ALA A 23 -10.57 -0.03 12.65
C ALA A 23 -10.62 0.88 13.88
N ILE A 24 -10.88 2.17 13.64
CA ILE A 24 -11.06 3.21 14.65
C ILE A 24 -12.53 3.65 14.60
N PHE A 25 -13.23 3.46 15.71
CA PHE A 25 -14.56 3.96 15.96
C PHE A 25 -14.44 5.27 16.73
N GLU A 26 -15.08 6.32 16.24
CA GLU A 26 -15.12 7.63 16.87
C GLU A 26 -16.54 8.18 16.68
N LYS A 27 -17.28 8.30 17.79
CA LYS A 27 -18.69 8.71 17.77
C LYS A 27 -19.53 7.83 16.84
N ASN A 28 -20.07 8.42 15.76
CA ASN A 28 -20.93 7.77 14.78
C ASN A 28 -20.21 7.38 13.47
N VAL A 29 -18.88 7.39 13.48
CA VAL A 29 -18.04 7.04 12.32
C VAL A 29 -17.09 5.92 12.68
N VAL A 30 -16.89 5.00 11.74
CA VAL A 30 -15.81 4.00 11.78
C VAL A 30 -14.94 4.14 10.55
N ARG A 31 -13.62 4.21 10.74
CA ARG A 31 -12.63 4.19 9.67
C ARG A 31 -11.74 2.98 9.83
N GLY A 32 -11.43 2.29 8.75
CA GLY A 32 -10.57 1.12 8.87
C GLY A 32 -9.81 0.76 7.62
N LYS A 33 -8.81 -0.09 7.84
CA LYS A 33 -8.00 -0.73 6.81
C LYS A 33 -8.18 -2.25 6.93
N ILE A 34 -8.50 -2.89 5.82
CA ILE A 34 -8.68 -4.34 5.70
C ILE A 34 -7.55 -4.88 4.81
N GLU A 35 -6.91 -5.96 5.23
CA GLU A 35 -5.89 -6.68 4.47
C GLU A 35 -6.17 -8.19 4.60
N ILE A 36 -6.77 -8.78 3.57
CA ILE A 36 -7.15 -10.19 3.55
C ILE A 36 -6.03 -11.00 2.85
N PRO A 37 -5.61 -12.17 3.37
CA PRO A 37 -4.49 -12.96 2.85
C PRO A 37 -4.51 -13.27 1.34
N GLN A 38 -5.66 -13.28 0.67
CA GLN A 38 -5.70 -13.46 -0.79
C GLN A 38 -5.42 -12.16 -1.57
N GLY A 39 -4.68 -11.20 -0.99
CA GLY A 39 -4.18 -9.99 -1.64
C GLY A 39 -5.10 -8.77 -1.59
N LEU A 40 -6.34 -8.88 -1.10
CA LEU A 40 -7.28 -7.76 -1.07
C LEU A 40 -6.89 -6.79 0.04
N LYS A 41 -6.67 -5.54 -0.34
CA LYS A 41 -6.50 -4.41 0.57
C LYS A 41 -7.63 -3.43 0.38
N ALA A 42 -8.13 -2.86 1.46
CA ALA A 42 -9.19 -1.88 1.40
C ALA A 42 -9.10 -0.86 2.53
N GLU A 43 -9.47 0.38 2.21
CA GLU A 43 -9.76 1.43 3.16
C GLU A 43 -11.26 1.71 3.13
N PHE A 44 -11.86 1.90 4.30
CA PHE A 44 -13.27 2.24 4.39
C PHE A 44 -13.54 3.31 5.43
N GLU A 45 -14.58 4.09 5.17
CA GLU A 45 -15.22 4.98 6.14
C GLU A 45 -16.71 4.66 6.13
N GLY A 46 -17.25 4.32 7.29
CA GLY A 46 -18.65 3.92 7.46
C GLY A 46 -19.34 4.59 8.63
N LYS A 47 -20.67 4.55 8.60
CA LYS A 47 -21.55 5.05 9.66
C LYS A 47 -21.76 3.96 10.72
N THR A 48 -21.63 4.31 11.99
CA THR A 48 -21.95 3.44 13.12
C THR A 48 -22.90 4.15 14.07
N GLU A 49 -23.72 3.38 14.78
CA GLU A 49 -24.66 3.91 15.78
C GLU A 49 -24.09 3.85 17.20
N LYS A 50 -23.03 3.05 17.42
CA LYS A 50 -22.45 2.83 18.73
C LYS A 50 -20.96 2.53 18.68
N LEU A 51 -20.29 2.79 19.80
CA LEU A 51 -18.94 2.30 20.07
C LEU A 51 -19.02 0.81 20.46
N PRO A 52 -18.21 -0.06 19.87
CA PRO A 52 -18.19 -1.46 20.24
C PRO A 52 -17.53 -1.65 21.60
N SER A 53 -18.05 -2.58 22.39
CA SER A 53 -17.49 -2.99 23.68
C SER A 53 -16.62 -4.24 23.56
N LYS A 54 -16.79 -5.02 22.48
CA LYS A 54 -16.10 -6.30 22.22
C LYS A 54 -15.62 -6.37 20.77
N VAL A 55 -14.55 -7.12 20.53
CA VAL A 55 -14.02 -7.36 19.18
C VAL A 55 -15.08 -7.95 18.24
N GLN A 56 -15.87 -8.91 18.71
CA GLN A 56 -16.94 -9.52 17.90
C GLN A 56 -18.02 -8.49 17.51
N GLU A 57 -18.40 -7.62 18.43
CA GLU A 57 -19.38 -6.56 18.15
C GLU A 57 -18.85 -5.58 17.10
N ALA A 58 -17.60 -5.15 17.21
CA ALA A 58 -16.96 -4.30 16.21
C ALA A 58 -16.94 -4.98 14.84
N HIS A 59 -16.62 -6.27 14.81
CA HIS A 59 -16.59 -7.06 13.59
C HIS A 59 -17.95 -7.15 12.91
N ASP A 60 -19.01 -7.42 13.68
CA ASP A 60 -20.37 -7.50 13.17
C ASP A 60 -20.84 -6.14 12.63
N ILE A 61 -20.50 -5.05 13.30
CA ILE A 61 -20.76 -3.69 12.80
C ILE A 61 -20.07 -3.49 11.44
N ILE A 62 -18.77 -3.77 11.33
CA ILE A 62 -18.02 -3.56 10.09
C ILE A 62 -18.60 -4.42 8.95
N LYS A 63 -18.90 -5.71 9.20
CA LYS A 63 -19.54 -6.57 8.18
C LYS A 63 -20.87 -6.01 7.70
N SER A 64 -21.69 -5.49 8.62
CA SER A 64 -23.00 -4.94 8.30
C SER A 64 -22.96 -3.74 7.34
N LEU A 65 -21.83 -3.03 7.29
CA LEU A 65 -21.62 -1.92 6.34
C LEU A 65 -21.64 -2.39 4.87
N PHE A 66 -21.19 -3.61 4.61
CA PHE A 66 -20.99 -4.16 3.27
C PHE A 66 -22.12 -5.07 2.79
N VAL A 67 -23.17 -5.27 3.59
CA VAL A 67 -24.33 -6.11 3.21
C VAL A 67 -25.13 -5.47 2.07
N SER A 68 -25.24 -4.15 2.07
CA SER A 68 -25.92 -3.42 1.01
C SER A 68 -25.03 -3.32 -0.23
N PRO A 69 -25.55 -3.59 -1.44
CA PRO A 69 -24.77 -3.46 -2.66
C PRO A 69 -24.31 -2.01 -2.89
N PRO A 70 -23.19 -1.80 -3.62
CA PRO A 70 -22.73 -0.47 -3.96
C PRO A 70 -23.73 0.25 -4.89
N LEU A 71 -23.93 1.54 -4.65
CA LEU A 71 -24.75 2.44 -5.47
C LEU A 71 -23.89 3.19 -6.50
N ASN A 72 -22.70 3.62 -6.09
CA ASN A 72 -21.74 4.31 -6.94
C ASN A 72 -20.46 3.48 -7.03
N VAL A 73 -19.90 3.35 -8.23
CA VAL A 73 -18.68 2.59 -8.49
C VAL A 73 -17.80 3.34 -9.49
N LYS A 74 -16.52 3.44 -9.16
CA LYS A 74 -15.47 3.91 -10.06
C LYS A 74 -14.39 2.85 -10.16
N LEU A 75 -14.16 2.37 -11.38
CA LEU A 75 -13.10 1.41 -11.68
C LEU A 75 -11.81 2.15 -12.01
N GLY A 76 -10.71 1.62 -11.53
CA GLY A 76 -9.36 2.15 -11.71
C GLY A 76 -8.37 1.26 -10.99
N TYR A 77 -7.10 1.66 -10.92
CA TYR A 77 -6.09 0.96 -10.11
C TYR A 77 -6.46 0.92 -8.61
N ILE A 78 -7.29 1.86 -8.17
CA ILE A 78 -8.10 1.77 -6.96
C ILE A 78 -9.56 1.66 -7.40
N VAL A 79 -10.27 0.66 -6.91
CA VAL A 79 -11.73 0.60 -7.05
C VAL A 79 -12.36 1.39 -5.93
N GLU A 80 -13.09 2.44 -6.27
CA GLU A 80 -13.85 3.24 -5.32
C GLU A 80 -15.32 2.85 -5.42
N ALA A 81 -15.95 2.59 -4.28
CA ALA A 81 -17.35 2.17 -4.23
C ALA A 81 -18.04 2.74 -2.99
N GLU A 82 -19.32 3.07 -3.11
CA GLU A 82 -20.10 3.66 -2.02
C GLU A 82 -21.52 3.09 -1.98
N ASN A 83 -22.03 2.88 -0.77
CA ASN A 83 -23.44 2.70 -0.47
C ASN A 83 -23.88 3.69 0.63
N ASP A 84 -25.14 3.60 1.10
CA ASP A 84 -25.69 4.53 2.12
C ASP A 84 -24.93 4.54 3.47
N LYS A 85 -24.18 3.47 3.75
CA LYS A 85 -23.50 3.21 5.03
C LYS A 85 -21.99 3.33 4.95
N VAL A 86 -21.36 3.10 3.79
CA VAL A 86 -19.91 2.99 3.68
C VAL A 86 -19.37 3.49 2.34
N LYS A 87 -18.23 4.17 2.43
CA LYS A 87 -17.33 4.47 1.32
C LYS A 87 -16.13 3.53 1.41
N LEU A 88 -15.78 2.93 0.28
CA LEU A 88 -14.75 1.91 0.14
C LEU A 88 -13.76 2.31 -0.95
N ARG A 89 -12.48 2.11 -0.69
CA ARG A 89 -11.39 2.13 -1.67
C ARG A 89 -10.67 0.79 -1.59
N ALA A 90 -10.61 0.02 -2.67
CA ALA A 90 -10.09 -1.34 -2.66
C ALA A 90 -9.06 -1.60 -3.78
N TRP A 91 -8.05 -2.41 -3.47
CA TRP A 91 -6.93 -2.72 -4.35
C TRP A 91 -6.17 -3.99 -3.94
N GLY A 92 -5.08 -4.31 -4.65
CA GLY A 92 -4.18 -5.43 -4.36
C GLY A 92 -4.58 -6.76 -5.02
N ILE A 93 -5.79 -6.81 -5.61
CA ILE A 93 -6.27 -7.90 -6.46
C ILE A 93 -7.06 -7.37 -7.64
N ILE A 94 -7.23 -8.21 -8.65
CA ILE A 94 -8.14 -7.94 -9.77
C ILE A 94 -9.59 -7.99 -9.25
N ILE A 95 -10.31 -6.87 -9.36
CA ILE A 95 -11.70 -6.72 -8.92
C ILE A 95 -12.60 -6.65 -10.17
N ASN A 96 -13.04 -7.80 -10.65
CA ASN A 96 -13.94 -7.87 -11.82
C ASN A 96 -15.41 -7.60 -11.47
N ASP A 97 -15.81 -7.84 -10.22
CA ASP A 97 -17.17 -7.65 -9.73
C ASP A 97 -17.17 -7.01 -8.34
N VAL A 98 -17.67 -5.78 -8.26
CA VAL A 98 -17.74 -5.01 -7.01
C VAL A 98 -18.83 -5.53 -6.08
N LYS A 99 -19.89 -6.19 -6.59
CA LYS A 99 -20.87 -6.85 -5.73
C LYS A 99 -20.25 -8.03 -4.99
N SER A 100 -19.49 -8.87 -5.70
CA SER A 100 -18.72 -9.96 -5.09
C SER A 100 -17.70 -9.45 -4.07
N LEU A 101 -17.08 -8.28 -4.30
CA LEU A 101 -16.21 -7.63 -3.31
C LEU A 101 -16.98 -7.29 -2.02
N PHE A 102 -18.14 -6.65 -2.12
CA PHE A 102 -18.98 -6.31 -0.95
C PHE A 102 -19.43 -7.57 -0.20
N ASN A 103 -19.89 -8.60 -0.92
CA ASN A 103 -20.25 -9.89 -0.31
C ASN A 103 -19.07 -10.48 0.47
N ARG A 104 -17.88 -10.53 -0.13
CA ARG A 104 -16.68 -11.03 0.54
C ARG A 104 -16.31 -10.23 1.79
N LEU A 105 -16.44 -8.92 1.76
CA LEU A 105 -16.22 -8.05 2.92
C LEU A 105 -17.31 -8.24 4.00
N SER A 106 -18.55 -8.53 3.59
CA SER A 106 -19.64 -8.86 4.51
C SER A 106 -19.51 -10.24 5.16
N GLU A 107 -18.65 -11.11 4.63
CA GLU A 107 -18.40 -12.47 5.12
C GLU A 107 -17.02 -12.65 5.76
N MET A 108 -16.26 -11.56 5.92
CA MET A 108 -14.92 -11.63 6.51
C MET A 108 -14.96 -12.30 7.90
N LYS A 109 -13.88 -13.01 8.24
CA LYS A 109 -13.69 -13.67 9.54
C LYS A 109 -12.69 -12.88 10.39
N ILE A 110 -12.73 -13.06 11.70
CA ILE A 110 -11.72 -12.49 12.59
C ILE A 110 -10.50 -13.41 12.60
N PHE A 111 -9.33 -12.83 12.33
CA PHE A 111 -8.05 -13.48 12.57
C PHE A 111 -7.30 -12.76 13.69
N PRO A 112 -6.51 -13.46 14.52
CA PRO A 112 -5.69 -12.79 15.51
C PRO A 112 -4.51 -12.06 14.85
N VAL A 113 -4.01 -11.02 15.51
CA VAL A 113 -2.83 -10.25 15.07
C VAL A 113 -1.62 -11.17 14.93
N ASP A 114 -0.95 -11.09 13.79
CA ASP A 114 0.34 -11.72 13.55
C ASP A 114 1.48 -10.73 13.81
N PHE A 115 2.06 -10.84 15.01
CA PHE A 115 3.19 -9.99 15.40
C PHE A 115 4.46 -10.25 14.58
N ASN A 116 4.64 -11.43 13.98
CA ASN A 116 5.78 -11.66 13.08
C ASN A 116 5.60 -10.86 11.79
N ALA A 117 4.39 -10.88 11.22
CA ALA A 117 4.06 -10.10 10.04
C ALA A 117 4.25 -8.59 10.28
N LEU A 118 3.79 -8.07 11.42
CA LEU A 118 4.01 -6.67 11.80
C LEU A 118 5.49 -6.37 12.02
N SER A 119 6.23 -7.26 12.68
CA SER A 119 7.69 -7.13 12.90
C SER A 119 8.46 -7.01 11.60
N LEU A 120 8.14 -7.87 10.63
CA LEU A 120 8.71 -7.80 9.29
C LEU A 120 8.31 -6.51 8.58
N LYS A 121 7.02 -6.17 8.55
CA LYS A 121 6.49 -4.97 7.86
C LYS A 121 7.17 -3.68 8.33
N TYR A 122 7.37 -3.54 9.64
CA TYR A 122 7.92 -2.33 10.25
C TYR A 122 9.43 -2.38 10.53
N SER A 123 10.10 -3.51 10.29
CA SER A 123 11.53 -3.71 10.58
C SER A 123 11.90 -3.48 12.06
N LEU A 124 10.95 -3.80 12.96
CA LEU A 124 11.07 -3.62 14.41
C LEU A 124 10.94 -4.95 15.16
N PRO A 125 11.60 -5.12 16.32
CA PRO A 125 11.42 -6.32 17.16
C PRO A 125 9.97 -6.50 17.62
N ILE A 126 9.50 -7.74 17.68
CA ILE A 126 8.15 -8.11 18.14
C ILE A 126 7.80 -7.48 19.49
N LYS A 127 8.75 -7.45 20.42
CA LYS A 127 8.55 -6.87 21.76
C LYS A 127 8.16 -5.39 21.69
N VAL A 128 8.83 -4.62 20.84
CA VAL A 128 8.57 -3.18 20.65
C VAL A 128 7.17 -2.96 20.07
N ILE A 129 6.77 -3.75 19.07
CA ILE A 129 5.44 -3.64 18.46
C ILE A 129 4.33 -3.94 19.47
N LYS A 130 4.51 -4.97 20.30
CA LYS A 130 3.58 -5.29 21.38
C LYS A 130 3.47 -4.14 22.38
N ASP A 131 4.61 -3.62 22.83
CA ASP A 131 4.66 -2.50 23.76
C ASP A 131 3.90 -1.27 23.20
N ILE A 132 4.02 -0.96 21.91
CA ILE A 132 3.29 0.16 21.27
C ILE A 132 1.79 -0.12 21.23
N ILE A 133 1.35 -1.30 20.78
CA ILE A 133 -0.07 -1.65 20.71
C ILE A 133 -0.72 -1.61 22.10
N GLU A 134 -0.04 -2.08 23.13
CA GLU A 134 -0.58 -2.13 24.49
C GLU A 134 -0.62 -0.75 25.16
N LYS A 135 0.39 0.10 24.93
CA LYS A 135 0.56 1.37 25.66
C LYS A 135 0.08 2.59 24.89
N LYS A 136 0.19 2.59 23.57
CA LYS A 136 -0.07 3.74 22.69
C LYS A 136 -0.74 3.35 21.36
N PRO A 137 -1.88 2.63 21.40
CA PRO A 137 -2.50 2.08 20.19
C PRO A 137 -2.98 3.14 19.18
N PHE A 138 -3.43 4.31 19.65
CA PHE A 138 -3.89 5.40 18.79
C PHE A 138 -2.73 6.19 18.15
N GLU A 139 -1.52 6.05 18.69
CA GLU A 139 -0.28 6.65 18.16
C GLU A 139 0.60 5.59 17.50
N PHE A 140 0.04 4.43 17.12
CA PHE A 140 0.82 3.28 16.67
C PHE A 140 1.81 3.62 15.54
N GLU A 141 1.33 4.25 14.47
CA GLU A 141 2.19 4.62 13.33
C GLU A 141 3.24 5.68 13.72
N ASP A 142 2.91 6.61 14.62
CA ASP A 142 3.83 7.65 15.09
C ASP A 142 4.98 7.06 15.94
N GLU A 143 4.67 6.11 16.83
CA GLU A 143 5.68 5.46 17.65
C GLU A 143 6.55 4.50 16.83
N VAL A 144 5.94 3.77 15.89
CA VAL A 144 6.68 2.91 14.95
C VAL A 144 7.65 3.73 14.08
N TYR A 145 7.24 4.89 13.61
CA TYR A 145 8.11 5.82 12.88
C TYR A 145 9.28 6.31 13.74
N LYS A 146 9.05 6.72 14.99
CA LYS A 146 10.11 7.15 15.91
C LYS A 146 11.14 6.05 16.14
N GLU A 147 10.70 4.82 16.38
CA GLU A 147 11.61 3.68 16.57
C GLU A 147 12.39 3.35 15.30
N PHE A 148 11.76 3.45 14.12
CA PHE A 148 12.45 3.28 12.85
C PHE A 148 13.56 4.33 12.64
N LEU A 149 13.27 5.61 12.90
CA LEU A 149 14.25 6.69 12.78
C LEU A 149 15.40 6.58 13.76
N LYS A 150 15.19 6.08 14.98
CA LYS A 150 16.29 5.80 15.92
C LYS A 150 17.31 4.82 15.33
N LYS A 151 16.85 3.87 14.50
CA LYS A 151 17.69 2.83 13.89
C LYS A 151 18.32 3.26 12.57
N PHE A 152 17.56 3.95 11.70
CA PHE A 152 17.98 4.23 10.31
C PHE A 152 18.04 5.72 9.96
N GLY A 153 17.67 6.63 10.87
CA GLY A 153 17.49 8.06 10.57
C GLY A 153 18.75 8.75 10.07
N SER A 154 19.95 8.32 10.48
CA SER A 154 21.21 8.88 9.99
C SER A 154 21.54 8.51 8.54
N MET A 155 20.83 7.55 7.95
CA MET A 155 20.98 7.12 6.55
C MET A 155 19.93 7.78 5.64
N LEU A 156 19.09 8.67 6.17
CA LEU A 156 17.93 9.23 5.48
C LEU A 156 17.98 10.78 5.45
N PRO A 157 17.59 11.43 4.34
CA PRO A 157 17.27 10.80 3.05
C PRO A 157 18.54 10.23 2.40
N ARG A 158 18.40 9.07 1.76
CA ARG A 158 19.47 8.50 0.94
C ARG A 158 19.32 9.04 -0.47
N VAL A 159 20.38 9.65 -1.00
CA VAL A 159 20.44 10.15 -2.37
C VAL A 159 21.67 9.57 -3.03
N GLU A 160 21.49 8.87 -4.14
CA GLU A 160 22.54 8.17 -4.86
C GLU A 160 22.50 8.56 -6.33
N ASP A 161 23.63 9.01 -6.86
CA ASP A 161 23.80 9.30 -8.28
C ASP A 161 24.68 8.22 -8.92
N PHE A 162 24.23 7.64 -10.03
CA PHE A 162 24.95 6.61 -10.75
C PHE A 162 24.76 6.74 -12.26
N LYS A 163 25.77 7.29 -12.94
CA LYS A 163 25.75 7.61 -14.38
C LYS A 163 24.49 8.41 -14.74
N ASN A 164 23.58 7.83 -15.52
CA ASN A 164 22.34 8.47 -15.97
C ASN A 164 21.18 8.34 -14.96
N PHE A 165 21.39 7.61 -13.86
CA PHE A 165 20.38 7.33 -12.85
C PHE A 165 20.61 8.15 -11.59
N ARG A 166 19.51 8.51 -10.95
CA ARG A 166 19.52 9.03 -9.57
C ARG A 166 18.41 8.38 -8.77
N ILE A 167 18.73 7.95 -7.56
CA ILE A 167 17.78 7.34 -6.64
C ILE A 167 17.66 8.21 -5.39
N ILE A 168 16.42 8.42 -4.97
CA ILE A 168 16.11 9.14 -3.73
C ILE A 168 15.23 8.22 -2.89
N ILE A 169 15.69 7.87 -1.69
CA ILE A 169 14.90 7.15 -0.69
C ILE A 169 14.69 8.06 0.51
N ASN A 170 13.43 8.19 0.91
CA ASN A 170 13.05 8.92 2.11
C ASN A 170 11.98 8.16 2.88
N VAL A 171 11.62 8.66 4.06
CA VAL A 171 10.59 8.06 4.91
C VAL A 171 9.72 9.13 5.57
N SER A 172 8.42 8.85 5.61
CA SER A 172 7.42 9.60 6.35
C SER A 172 6.80 8.72 7.43
N LYS A 173 5.94 9.31 8.26
CA LYS A 173 5.18 8.60 9.30
C LYS A 173 4.36 7.42 8.77
N GLU A 174 3.88 7.49 7.53
CA GLU A 174 2.97 6.48 6.98
C GLU A 174 3.68 5.43 6.12
N TYR A 175 4.72 5.84 5.41
CA TYR A 175 5.43 4.99 4.44
C TYR A 175 6.81 5.56 4.08
N GLY A 176 7.66 4.70 3.55
CA GLY A 176 8.84 5.06 2.79
C GLY A 176 8.50 5.52 1.38
N THR A 177 9.37 6.32 0.78
CA THR A 177 9.25 6.74 -0.62
C THR A 177 10.55 6.44 -1.33
N VAL A 178 10.47 5.84 -2.52
CA VAL A 178 11.59 5.70 -3.43
C VAL A 178 11.26 6.38 -4.75
N ILE A 179 12.20 7.14 -5.29
CA ILE A 179 12.10 7.83 -6.57
C ILE A 179 13.31 7.44 -7.40
N LEU A 180 13.07 7.01 -8.64
CA LEU A 180 14.09 6.79 -9.65
C LEU A 180 13.98 7.85 -10.74
N LEU A 181 15.09 8.54 -10.97
CA LEU A 181 15.25 9.44 -12.10
C LEU A 181 16.17 8.81 -13.14
N PHE A 182 15.88 9.08 -14.41
CA PHE A 182 16.72 8.72 -15.55
C PHE A 182 16.88 9.94 -16.46
N ASN A 183 18.14 10.34 -16.71
CA ASN A 183 18.50 11.57 -17.42
C ASN A 183 17.79 12.81 -16.86
N GLY A 184 17.72 12.92 -15.53
CA GLY A 184 17.09 14.05 -14.83
C GLY A 184 15.56 14.02 -14.77
N ASN A 185 14.88 13.08 -15.44
CA ASN A 185 13.42 12.96 -15.39
C ASN A 185 13.01 11.89 -14.38
N ILE A 186 11.98 12.16 -13.56
CA ILE A 186 11.38 11.13 -12.69
C ILE A 186 10.66 10.12 -13.58
N ILE A 187 11.15 8.88 -13.59
CA ILE A 187 10.53 7.80 -14.37
C ILE A 187 9.70 6.87 -13.49
N TYR A 188 10.02 6.76 -12.20
CA TYR A 188 9.35 5.89 -11.26
C TYR A 188 9.33 6.49 -9.85
N SER A 189 8.20 6.35 -9.17
CA SER A 189 8.03 6.70 -7.76
C SER A 189 7.19 5.64 -7.08
N SER A 190 7.55 5.26 -5.85
CA SER A 190 6.82 4.25 -5.10
C SER A 190 6.76 4.53 -3.61
N LYS A 191 5.59 4.26 -3.02
CA LYS A 191 5.34 4.17 -1.59
C LYS A 191 5.67 2.75 -1.12
N ILE A 192 6.70 2.64 -0.29
CA ILE A 192 7.22 1.36 0.19
C ILE A 192 7.09 1.25 1.71
N ASN A 193 6.95 0.03 2.22
CA ASN A 193 6.92 -0.16 3.68
C ASN A 193 8.32 -0.01 4.29
N TYR A 194 8.40 0.07 5.62
CA TYR A 194 9.65 0.28 6.35
C TYR A 194 10.64 -0.89 6.21
N SER A 195 10.15 -2.12 6.03
CA SER A 195 10.99 -3.28 5.68
C SER A 195 11.75 -3.06 4.39
N THR A 196 11.04 -2.65 3.33
CA THR A 196 11.61 -2.36 2.02
C THR A 196 12.59 -1.19 2.09
N VAL A 197 12.27 -0.13 2.86
CA VAL A 197 13.24 0.97 3.10
C VAL A 197 14.51 0.42 3.76
N SER A 198 14.38 -0.38 4.82
CA SER A 198 15.53 -0.96 5.53
C SER A 198 16.39 -1.79 4.59
N HIS A 199 15.76 -2.62 3.75
CA HIS A 199 16.44 -3.42 2.76
C HIS A 199 17.17 -2.54 1.73
N TYR A 200 16.48 -1.56 1.15
CA TYR A 200 17.06 -0.67 0.15
C TYR A 200 18.19 0.20 0.69
N LEU A 201 18.18 0.58 1.97
CA LEU A 201 19.29 1.30 2.60
C LEU A 201 20.57 0.47 2.69
N LEU A 202 20.48 -0.86 2.59
CA LEU A 202 21.62 -1.78 2.66
C LEU A 202 22.13 -2.24 1.29
N LEU A 203 21.38 -1.98 0.21
CA LEU A 203 21.79 -2.33 -1.14
C LEU A 203 22.85 -1.38 -1.70
N SER A 204 23.72 -1.90 -2.56
CA SER A 204 24.56 -1.06 -3.41
C SER A 204 23.70 -0.26 -4.40
N PRO A 205 24.18 0.89 -4.92
CA PRO A 205 23.45 1.66 -5.92
C PRO A 205 23.04 0.82 -7.15
N ARG A 206 23.88 -0.12 -7.56
CA ARG A 206 23.59 -1.05 -8.65
C ARG A 206 22.39 -1.93 -8.37
N GLU A 207 22.43 -2.69 -7.28
CA GLU A 207 21.35 -3.61 -6.89
C GLU A 207 20.03 -2.85 -6.73
N LEU A 208 20.10 -1.63 -6.18
CA LEU A 208 18.94 -0.78 -6.03
C LEU A 208 18.34 -0.34 -7.38
N ILE A 209 19.16 0.04 -8.38
CA ILE A 209 18.66 0.34 -9.72
C ILE A 209 18.04 -0.90 -10.36
N GLU A 210 18.68 -2.07 -10.23
CA GLU A 210 18.18 -3.34 -10.78
C GLU A 210 16.82 -3.72 -10.16
N GLU A 211 16.66 -3.62 -8.84
CA GLU A 211 15.40 -3.84 -8.10
C GLU A 211 14.28 -2.88 -8.56
N LEU A 212 14.61 -1.59 -8.74
CA LEU A 212 13.63 -0.60 -9.16
C LEU A 212 13.20 -0.82 -10.62
N VAL A 213 14.13 -1.17 -11.52
CA VAL A 213 13.77 -1.52 -12.91
C VAL A 213 12.97 -2.83 -12.98
N PHE A 214 13.25 -3.81 -12.11
CA PHE A 214 12.41 -4.99 -11.99
C PHE A 214 10.98 -4.65 -11.56
N SER A 215 10.81 -3.68 -10.66
CA SER A 215 9.49 -3.17 -10.25
C SER A 215 8.77 -2.47 -11.41
N ILE A 216 9.48 -1.67 -12.20
CA ILE A 216 8.96 -1.04 -13.44
C ILE A 216 8.45 -2.11 -14.41
N GLU A 217 9.22 -3.17 -14.65
CA GLU A 217 8.81 -4.30 -15.49
C GLU A 217 7.56 -4.98 -14.96
N GLY A 218 7.48 -5.17 -13.63
CA GLY A 218 6.29 -5.69 -12.96
C GLY A 218 5.04 -4.88 -13.30
N LEU A 219 5.09 -3.56 -13.18
CA LEU A 219 3.97 -2.66 -13.52
C LEU A 219 3.60 -2.72 -15.00
N VAL A 220 4.59 -2.71 -15.89
CA VAL A 220 4.35 -2.80 -17.34
C VAL A 220 3.70 -4.14 -17.70
N ASN A 221 4.17 -5.24 -17.11
CA ASN A 221 3.59 -6.57 -17.30
C ASN A 221 2.16 -6.67 -16.74
N LEU A 222 1.87 -6.00 -15.61
CA LEU A 222 0.51 -5.92 -15.09
C LEU A 222 -0.39 -5.11 -16.03
N LEU A 223 0.10 -3.98 -16.56
CA LEU A 223 -0.66 -3.18 -17.52
C LEU A 223 -0.94 -3.97 -18.80
N GLY A 224 0.01 -4.79 -19.27
CA GLY A 224 -0.18 -5.68 -20.41
C GLY A 224 -1.28 -6.73 -20.23
N LYS A 225 -1.76 -6.95 -18.99
CA LYS A 225 -2.92 -7.81 -18.68
C LYS A 225 -4.24 -7.04 -18.63
N ALA A 226 -4.21 -5.71 -18.69
CA ALA A 226 -5.41 -4.88 -18.75
C ALA A 226 -6.14 -5.08 -20.09
N LYS A 227 -7.47 -4.87 -20.08
CA LYS A 227 -8.29 -4.90 -21.30
C LYS A 227 -8.19 -3.55 -22.06
N SER A 228 -9.03 -3.34 -23.08
CA SER A 228 -9.03 -2.17 -23.98
C SER A 228 -8.89 -0.82 -23.29
N ASP A 229 -9.43 -0.69 -22.07
CA ASP A 229 -9.52 0.58 -21.37
C ASP A 229 -8.23 0.90 -20.58
N LEU A 230 -7.19 0.08 -20.72
CA LEU A 230 -5.90 0.19 -20.00
C LEU A 230 -6.06 0.17 -18.47
N VAL A 231 -7.17 -0.37 -17.98
CA VAL A 231 -7.46 -0.55 -16.56
C VAL A 231 -7.53 -2.03 -16.24
N LEU A 232 -6.79 -2.43 -15.23
CA LEU A 232 -6.96 -3.69 -14.51
C LEU A 232 -7.45 -3.33 -13.09
N PRO A 233 -8.78 -3.38 -12.84
CA PRO A 233 -9.35 -2.78 -11.64
C PRO A 233 -8.75 -3.33 -10.34
N GLY A 234 -8.35 -2.43 -9.45
CA GLY A 234 -7.71 -2.74 -8.16
C GLY A 234 -6.23 -3.07 -8.26
N VAL A 235 -5.63 -3.02 -9.45
CA VAL A 235 -4.22 -3.40 -9.67
C VAL A 235 -3.45 -2.29 -10.37
N VAL A 236 -3.85 -1.91 -11.59
CA VAL A 236 -3.09 -0.97 -12.41
C VAL A 236 -3.98 -0.21 -13.39
N GLU A 237 -3.59 1.02 -13.73
CA GLU A 237 -4.22 1.87 -14.73
C GLU A 237 -3.14 2.55 -15.58
N GLY A 238 -3.33 2.57 -16.89
CA GLY A 238 -2.52 3.30 -17.84
C GLY A 238 -3.26 4.53 -18.38
N LYS A 239 -2.59 5.66 -18.49
CA LYS A 239 -3.15 6.89 -19.08
C LYS A 239 -2.09 7.66 -19.84
N LEU A 240 -2.43 8.07 -21.07
CA LEU A 240 -1.61 9.01 -21.83
C LEU A 240 -1.98 10.45 -21.44
N ASN A 241 -1.00 11.21 -20.99
CA ASN A 241 -1.13 12.64 -20.71
C ASN A 241 -0.09 13.39 -21.55
N GLN A 242 -0.54 14.01 -22.65
CA GLN A 242 0.34 14.66 -23.62
C GLN A 242 1.40 13.68 -24.17
N ASP A 243 2.69 13.97 -23.95
CA ASP A 243 3.82 13.15 -24.39
C ASP A 243 4.38 12.23 -23.27
N VAL A 244 3.63 12.04 -22.18
CA VAL A 244 4.00 11.16 -21.07
C VAL A 244 2.93 10.09 -20.87
N PHE A 245 3.35 8.83 -20.96
CA PHE A 245 2.52 7.70 -20.62
C PHE A 245 2.69 7.36 -19.13
N GLN A 246 1.60 7.44 -18.38
CA GLN A 246 1.58 7.17 -16.95
C GLN A 246 1.00 5.78 -16.68
N ILE A 247 1.65 5.01 -15.80
CA ILE A 247 1.15 3.73 -15.29
C ILE A 247 1.06 3.86 -13.77
N ARG A 248 -0.10 3.58 -13.19
CA ARG A 248 -0.33 3.75 -11.75
C ARG A 248 -0.82 2.47 -11.12
N SER A 249 -0.22 2.11 -9.99
CA SER A 249 -0.79 1.23 -8.98
C SER A 249 -1.08 2.07 -7.72
N VAL A 250 -1.60 1.46 -6.65
CA VAL A 250 -1.89 2.21 -5.41
C VAL A 250 -0.65 2.83 -4.79
N ASN A 251 0.46 2.10 -4.89
CA ASN A 251 1.70 2.50 -4.26
C ASN A 251 2.70 3.05 -5.27
N GLU A 252 2.55 2.74 -6.55
CA GLU A 252 3.58 3.03 -7.54
C GLU A 252 3.04 3.89 -8.68
N GLU A 253 3.90 4.75 -9.20
CA GLU A 253 3.65 5.55 -10.38
C GLU A 253 4.86 5.51 -11.29
N LEU A 254 4.62 5.11 -12.54
CA LEU A 254 5.55 5.20 -13.64
C LEU A 254 5.15 6.38 -14.51
N SER A 255 6.11 7.22 -14.90
CA SER A 255 5.91 8.32 -15.84
C SER A 255 6.97 8.22 -16.93
N LEU A 256 6.58 7.65 -18.07
CA LEU A 256 7.49 7.39 -19.17
C LEU A 256 7.34 8.45 -20.26
N PRO A 257 8.45 9.00 -20.80
CA PRO A 257 8.42 9.96 -21.90
C PRO A 257 8.20 9.22 -23.23
N VAL A 258 7.04 8.58 -23.37
CA VAL A 258 6.61 7.81 -24.54
C VAL A 258 5.18 8.18 -24.91
N LYS A 259 4.84 8.03 -26.19
CA LYS A 259 3.58 8.54 -26.75
C LYS A 259 2.48 7.48 -26.87
N SER A 260 2.81 6.22 -26.64
CA SER A 260 1.86 5.12 -26.74
C SER A 260 2.24 3.93 -25.85
N VAL A 261 1.30 2.99 -25.68
CA VAL A 261 1.50 1.75 -24.91
C VAL A 261 2.56 0.86 -25.58
N GLU A 262 2.60 0.83 -26.91
CA GLU A 262 3.54 0.01 -27.69
C GLU A 262 5.00 0.44 -27.46
N GLU A 263 5.23 1.73 -27.22
CA GLU A 263 6.56 2.30 -26.95
C GLU A 263 7.08 1.98 -25.54
N VAL A 264 6.20 1.66 -24.59
CA VAL A 264 6.55 1.38 -23.19
C VAL A 264 7.57 0.23 -23.09
N SER A 265 7.33 -0.87 -23.78
CA SER A 265 8.21 -2.04 -23.76
C SER A 265 9.61 -1.72 -24.29
N ASN A 266 9.69 -0.91 -25.35
CA ASN A 266 10.97 -0.47 -25.92
C ASN A 266 11.74 0.42 -24.93
N PHE A 267 11.04 1.29 -24.21
CA PHE A 267 11.65 2.14 -23.19
C PHE A 267 12.24 1.31 -22.05
N VAL A 268 11.52 0.30 -21.56
CA VAL A 268 12.01 -0.59 -20.49
C VAL A 268 13.23 -1.40 -20.95
N GLN A 269 13.23 -1.91 -22.19
CA GLN A 269 14.40 -2.57 -22.76
C GLN A 269 15.62 -1.63 -22.87
N LYS A 270 15.39 -0.35 -23.17
CA LYS A 270 16.46 0.67 -23.15
C LYS A 270 17.03 0.84 -21.75
N LEU A 271 16.19 0.95 -20.70
CA LEU A 271 16.67 1.03 -19.31
C LEU A 271 17.55 -0.18 -18.94
N ARG A 272 17.14 -1.39 -19.30
CA ARG A 272 17.93 -2.63 -19.10
C ARG A 272 19.31 -2.57 -19.76
N LYS A 273 19.39 -2.08 -21.00
CA LYS A 273 20.66 -1.93 -21.72
C LYS A 273 21.56 -0.87 -21.07
N GLU A 274 20.97 0.24 -20.63
CA GLU A 274 21.71 1.30 -19.93
C GLU A 274 22.32 0.80 -18.62
N ILE A 275 21.58 0.00 -17.83
CA ILE A 275 22.11 -0.72 -16.67
C ILE A 275 23.32 -1.55 -17.12
N PHE A 276 23.15 -2.50 -18.04
CA PHE A 276 24.23 -3.41 -18.44
C PHE A 276 25.51 -2.68 -18.92
N ASN A 277 25.37 -1.67 -19.76
CA ASN A 277 26.48 -0.86 -20.27
C ASN A 277 27.15 -0.04 -19.16
N SER A 278 26.34 0.46 -18.22
CA SER A 278 26.77 1.23 -17.07
C SER A 278 27.58 0.42 -16.04
N PHE A 279 27.61 -0.91 -16.13
CA PHE A 279 28.36 -1.75 -15.19
C PHE A 279 29.49 -2.56 -15.83
N THR A 280 29.64 -2.51 -17.15
CA THR A 280 30.76 -3.11 -17.89
C THR A 280 31.85 -2.11 -18.30
N SER A 281 31.63 -0.82 -18.01
CA SER A 281 32.53 0.32 -18.24
C SER A 281 32.90 1.01 -16.95
#